data_AF-A0A958IXJ1-F1
#
_entry.id   AF-A0A958IXJ1-F1
#
_cell.length_a   1.000
_cell.length_b   1.000
_cell.length_c   1.000
_cell.angle_alpha   90.00
_cell.angle_beta   90.00
_cell.angle_gamma   90.00
#
_symmetry.space_group_name_H-M   'P 1'
#
loop_
_entity.id
_entity.type
_entity.pdbx_description
1 polymer ?
#
loop_
_entity_poly.entity_id
_entity_poly.type
_entity_poly.pdbx_seq_one_letter_code
_entity_poly.pdbx_strand_id
1 'polypeptide(L)'
;TWDVTEYKYISQADPTVTFDFLTEFGASFTMTVSENGAYTMSGTVQGVPFSFSGNFSEDSNGDISADDPNTTVTVTNNTITMVSTDESWDFNEDGTDEPANLRVVMTKR
;
A
#
# COMPACT_ATOMS: atom_id res chain seq x y z
N THR A 1 -4.15 -12.68 8.53
CA THR A 1 -4.48 -12.14 7.19
C THR A 1 -5.22 -10.84 7.35
N TRP A 2 -5.00 -9.92 6.44
CA TRP A 2 -5.54 -8.57 6.43
C TRP A 2 -6.17 -8.30 5.07
N ASP A 3 -7.35 -7.70 5.07
CA ASP A 3 -8.04 -7.26 3.85
C ASP A 3 -7.59 -5.83 3.55
N VAL A 4 -7.17 -5.54 2.31
CA VAL A 4 -6.84 -4.16 1.91
C VAL A 4 -8.14 -3.43 1.65
N THR A 5 -8.34 -2.35 2.39
CA THR A 5 -9.55 -1.51 2.36
C THR A 5 -9.32 -0.17 1.66
N GLU A 6 -8.07 0.22 1.46
CA GLU A 6 -7.67 1.39 0.68
C GLU A 6 -6.33 1.10 -0.01
N TYR A 7 -6.22 1.46 -1.28
CA TYR A 7 -4.97 1.48 -2.04
C TYR A 7 -5.00 2.71 -2.94
N LYS A 8 -4.44 3.82 -2.46
CA LYS A 8 -4.66 5.15 -3.05
C LYS A 8 -3.36 5.84 -3.38
N TYR A 9 -3.20 6.25 -4.63
CA TYR A 9 -2.18 7.21 -5.06
C TYR A 9 -2.71 8.62 -4.84
N ILE A 10 -1.90 9.49 -4.27
CA ILE A 10 -2.22 10.88 -3.95
C ILE A 10 -1.17 11.77 -4.60
N SER A 11 -1.56 12.70 -5.47
CA SER A 11 -0.60 13.57 -6.15
C SER A 11 0.18 14.41 -5.12
N GLN A 12 1.50 14.50 -5.29
CA GLN A 12 2.32 15.39 -4.47
C GLN A 12 2.13 16.87 -4.86
N ALA A 13 1.77 17.14 -6.12
CA ALA A 13 1.54 18.50 -6.61
C ALA A 13 0.18 19.06 -6.16
N ASP A 14 -0.85 18.22 -6.11
CA ASP A 14 -2.18 18.57 -5.62
C ASP A 14 -2.82 17.38 -4.85
N PRO A 15 -2.76 17.37 -3.50
CA PRO A 15 -3.30 16.26 -2.70
C PRO A 15 -4.81 16.04 -2.81
N THR A 16 -5.56 16.93 -3.47
CA THR A 16 -6.98 16.70 -3.77
C THR A 16 -7.19 15.77 -4.97
N VAL A 17 -6.15 15.61 -5.81
CA VAL A 17 -6.11 14.67 -6.93
C VAL A 17 -5.61 13.32 -6.42
N THR A 18 -6.48 12.31 -6.51
CA THR A 18 -6.19 10.96 -6.03
C THR A 18 -6.66 9.92 -7.02
N PHE A 19 -5.99 8.77 -7.04
CA PHE A 19 -6.39 7.60 -7.79
C PHE A 19 -6.58 6.42 -6.82
N ASP A 20 -7.79 5.87 -6.77
CA ASP A 20 -8.11 4.72 -5.90
C ASP A 20 -8.03 3.42 -6.70
N PHE A 21 -6.92 2.71 -6.51
CA PHE A 21 -6.59 1.53 -7.28
C PHE A 21 -7.62 0.40 -7.11
N LEU A 22 -8.28 0.31 -5.95
CA LEU A 22 -9.29 -0.72 -5.70
C LEU A 22 -10.55 -0.47 -6.54
N THR A 23 -11.05 0.76 -6.52
CA THR A 23 -12.31 1.09 -7.19
C THR A 23 -12.13 1.30 -8.68
N GLU A 24 -11.06 1.97 -9.10
CA GLU A 24 -10.84 2.32 -10.51
C GLU A 24 -10.46 1.11 -11.37
N PHE A 25 -9.72 0.13 -10.81
CA PHE A 25 -9.36 -1.10 -11.51
C PHE A 25 -10.15 -2.34 -11.10
N GLY A 26 -11.16 -2.20 -10.22
CA GLY A 26 -11.85 -3.34 -9.63
C GLY A 26 -10.87 -4.33 -8.97
N ALA A 27 -9.82 -3.79 -8.34
CA ALA A 27 -8.78 -4.57 -7.72
C ALA A 27 -9.23 -5.10 -6.35
N SER A 28 -8.70 -6.25 -5.96
CA SER A 28 -8.95 -6.83 -4.64
C SER A 28 -7.67 -7.44 -4.10
N PHE A 29 -7.29 -7.08 -2.87
CA PHE A 29 -6.00 -7.45 -2.28
C PHE A 29 -6.18 -8.00 -0.88
N THR A 30 -5.35 -8.99 -0.53
CA THR A 30 -5.18 -9.49 0.83
C THR A 30 -3.71 -9.56 1.16
N MET A 31 -3.36 -9.30 2.42
CA MET A 31 -2.00 -9.43 2.94
C MET A 31 -1.94 -10.52 4.00
N THR A 32 -0.98 -11.42 3.87
CA THR A 32 -0.61 -12.37 4.93
C THR A 32 0.76 -12.00 5.46
N VAL A 33 0.86 -11.86 6.78
CA VAL A 33 2.10 -11.55 7.50
C VAL A 33 2.45 -12.77 8.36
N SER A 34 3.68 -13.27 8.27
CA SER A 34 4.20 -14.34 9.12
C SER A 34 4.83 -13.80 10.40
N GLU A 35 5.09 -14.68 11.37
CA GLU A 35 5.66 -14.31 12.67
C GLU A 35 7.03 -13.64 12.59
N ASN A 36 7.79 -13.89 11.53
CA ASN A 36 9.09 -13.27 11.28
C ASN A 36 9.01 -11.91 10.56
N GLY A 37 7.81 -11.36 10.37
CA GLY A 37 7.60 -10.07 9.70
C GLY A 37 7.47 -10.15 8.18
N ALA A 38 7.79 -11.30 7.55
CA ALA A 38 7.64 -11.43 6.11
C ALA A 38 6.15 -11.36 5.72
N TYR A 39 5.85 -10.64 4.65
CA TYR A 39 4.49 -10.52 4.16
C TYR A 39 4.40 -10.80 2.66
N THR A 40 3.24 -11.31 2.27
CA THR A 40 2.82 -11.43 0.88
C THR A 40 1.50 -10.71 0.71
N MET A 41 1.45 -9.78 -0.23
CA MET A 41 0.22 -9.18 -0.71
C MET A 41 -0.16 -9.82 -2.04
N SER A 42 -1.41 -10.26 -2.16
CA SER A 42 -1.90 -10.95 -3.36
C SER A 42 -3.37 -10.68 -3.61
N GLY A 43 -3.78 -10.87 -4.85
CA GLY A 43 -5.17 -10.76 -5.26
C GLY A 43 -5.31 -10.57 -6.77
N THR A 44 -6.20 -9.68 -7.20
CA THR A 44 -6.49 -9.45 -8.62
C THR A 44 -6.55 -7.97 -8.98
N VAL A 45 -6.17 -7.64 -10.21
CA VAL A 45 -6.33 -6.32 -10.86
C VAL A 45 -7.01 -6.56 -12.20
N GLN A 46 -8.20 -6.00 -12.43
CA GLN A 46 -8.99 -6.28 -13.64
C GLN A 46 -9.16 -7.80 -13.93
N GLY A 47 -9.25 -8.61 -12.88
CA GLY A 47 -9.33 -10.08 -12.99
C GLY A 47 -8.01 -10.81 -13.25
N VAL A 48 -6.90 -10.11 -13.44
CA VAL A 48 -5.56 -10.69 -13.58
C VAL A 48 -4.94 -10.87 -12.18
N PRO A 49 -4.46 -12.07 -11.82
CA PRO A 49 -3.81 -12.29 -10.54
C PRO A 49 -2.47 -11.56 -10.47
N PHE A 50 -2.16 -11.01 -9.30
CA PHE A 50 -0.86 -10.42 -9.00
C PHE A 50 -0.45 -10.80 -7.56
N SER A 51 0.86 -10.76 -7.29
CA SER A 51 1.37 -10.80 -5.92
C SER A 51 2.71 -10.12 -5.81
N PHE A 52 2.99 -9.52 -4.66
CA PHE A 52 4.32 -9.07 -4.27
C PHE A 52 4.59 -9.46 -2.81
N SER A 53 5.84 -9.41 -2.41
CA SER A 53 6.26 -9.73 -1.05
C SER A 53 7.25 -8.69 -0.56
N GLY A 54 7.32 -8.56 0.75
CA GLY A 54 8.29 -7.74 1.45
C GLY A 54 8.41 -8.23 2.89
N ASN A 55 9.07 -7.45 3.72
CA ASN A 55 9.22 -7.75 5.13
C ASN A 55 9.00 -6.49 5.97
N PHE A 56 8.42 -6.70 7.15
CA PHE A 56 8.38 -5.71 8.21
C PHE A 56 9.48 -6.02 9.23
N SER A 57 10.08 -4.98 9.78
CA SER A 57 10.95 -5.05 10.95
C SER A 57 10.36 -4.22 12.08
N GLU A 58 10.50 -4.73 13.30
CA GLU A 58 10.13 -4.02 14.53
C GLU A 58 11.42 -3.70 15.30
N ASP A 59 11.59 -2.45 15.69
CA ASP A 59 12.74 -2.03 16.49
C ASP A 59 12.53 -2.29 18.00
N SER A 60 13.51 -1.94 18.83
CA SER A 60 13.41 -2.15 20.29
C SER A 60 12.34 -1.29 20.98
N ASN A 61 11.83 -0.26 20.32
CA ASN A 61 10.79 0.64 20.82
C ASN A 61 9.39 0.19 20.39
N GLY A 62 9.29 -0.83 19.53
CA GLY A 62 8.04 -1.31 18.94
C GLY A 62 7.64 -0.56 17.67
N ASP A 63 8.54 0.25 17.10
CA ASP A 63 8.29 0.95 15.84
C ASP A 63 8.47 -0.03 14.68
N ILE A 64 7.46 -0.07 13.79
CA ILE A 64 7.42 -0.97 12.65
C ILE A 64 7.84 -0.19 11.39
N SER A 65 8.76 -0.77 10.63
CA SER A 65 9.17 -0.28 9.30
C SER A 65 9.01 -1.36 8.25
N ALA A 66 8.79 -0.96 7.00
CA ALA A 66 8.91 -1.84 5.85
C ALA A 66 10.36 -1.90 5.36
N ASP A 67 10.68 -2.87 4.50
CA ASP A 67 11.99 -2.95 3.83
C ASP A 67 12.28 -1.72 2.93
N ASP A 68 11.23 -1.05 2.45
CA ASP A 68 11.34 0.20 1.72
C ASP A 68 11.52 1.38 2.69
N PRO A 69 12.66 2.09 2.65
CA PRO A 69 12.94 3.21 3.55
C PRO A 69 12.02 4.42 3.33
N ASN A 70 11.35 4.50 2.19
CA ASN A 70 10.39 5.57 1.89
C ASN A 70 8.97 5.22 2.37
N THR A 71 8.78 4.02 2.91
CA THR A 71 7.49 3.54 3.43
C THR A 71 7.46 3.60 4.95
N THR A 72 6.55 4.42 5.48
CA THR A 72 6.20 4.42 6.90
C THR A 72 5.08 3.44 7.16
N VAL A 73 5.17 2.71 8.28
CA VAL A 73 4.15 1.74 8.69
C VAL A 73 3.62 2.12 10.07
N THR A 74 2.30 2.21 10.20
CA THR A 74 1.63 2.44 11.48
C THR A 74 0.65 1.32 11.73
N VAL A 75 0.75 0.70 12.90
CA VAL A 75 -0.17 -0.35 13.34
C VAL A 75 -0.98 0.18 14.51
N THR A 76 -2.31 0.16 14.39
CA THR A 76 -3.22 0.61 15.44
C THR A 76 -4.39 -0.35 15.52
N ASN A 77 -4.53 -1.05 16.65
CA ASN A 77 -5.53 -2.09 16.86
C ASN A 77 -5.50 -3.16 15.75
N ASN A 78 -6.58 -3.24 14.98
CA ASN A 78 -6.76 -4.16 13.86
C ASN A 78 -6.55 -3.46 12.50
N THR A 79 -5.76 -2.38 12.45
CA THR A 79 -5.47 -1.64 11.23
C THR A 79 -3.96 -1.47 11.03
N ILE A 80 -3.49 -1.76 9.82
CA ILE A 80 -2.15 -1.39 9.33
C ILE A 80 -2.35 -0.28 8.30
N THR A 81 -1.61 0.81 8.44
CA THR A 81 -1.50 1.87 7.43
C THR A 81 -0.06 1.92 6.94
N MET A 82 0.13 1.81 5.63
CA MET A 82 1.41 2.04 4.96
C MET A 82 1.31 3.34 4.16
N VAL A 83 2.33 4.19 4.27
CA VAL A 83 2.46 5.40 3.45
C VAL A 83 3.83 5.43 2.82
N SER A 84 3.90 5.28 1.49
CA SER A 84 5.12 5.48 0.70
C SER A 84 5.14 6.88 0.09
N THR A 85 6.30 7.52 0.10
CA THR A 85 6.52 8.87 -0.47
C THR A 85 7.35 8.89 -1.74
N ASP A 86 7.75 7.72 -2.26
CA ASP A 86 8.60 7.58 -3.44
C ASP A 86 7.88 6.78 -4.53
N GLU A 87 6.66 7.21 -4.84
CA GLU A 87 5.79 6.57 -5.81
C GLU A 87 5.46 7.55 -6.94
N SER A 88 4.91 7.02 -8.03
CA SER A 88 4.47 7.83 -9.16
C SER A 88 3.20 7.28 -9.77
N TRP A 89 2.39 8.18 -10.33
CA TRP A 89 1.16 7.82 -11.04
C TRP A 89 0.85 8.90 -12.08
N ASP A 90 0.45 8.49 -13.29
CA ASP A 90 -0.07 9.38 -14.33
C ASP A 90 -1.53 9.77 -14.00
N PHE A 91 -1.70 10.92 -13.35
CA PHE A 91 -3.02 11.42 -12.94
C PHE A 91 -3.78 12.11 -14.07
N ASN A 92 -3.09 12.54 -15.13
CA ASN A 92 -3.67 13.32 -16.22
C ASN A 92 -3.83 12.52 -17.54
N GLU A 93 -3.36 11.27 -17.54
CA GLU A 93 -3.38 10.32 -18.66
C GLU A 93 -2.60 10.82 -19.89
N ASP A 94 -1.55 11.62 -19.70
CA ASP A 94 -0.69 12.13 -20.78
C ASP A 94 0.48 11.19 -21.12
N GLY A 95 0.64 10.11 -20.36
CA GLY A 95 1.70 9.12 -20.51
C GLY A 95 2.96 9.42 -19.70
N THR A 96 2.94 10.44 -18.85
CA THR A 96 4.03 10.80 -17.94
C THR A 96 3.59 10.61 -16.50
N ASP A 97 4.25 9.71 -15.77
CA ASP A 97 3.96 9.56 -14.35
C ASP A 97 4.42 10.80 -13.57
N GLU A 98 3.57 11.28 -12.66
CA GLU A 98 3.90 12.36 -11.75
C GLU A 98 4.18 11.85 -10.33
N PRO A 99 4.98 12.57 -9.52
CA PRO A 99 5.24 12.18 -8.13
C PRO A 99 3.96 12.02 -7.32
N ALA A 100 3.86 10.90 -6.62
CA ALA A 100 2.72 10.51 -5.80
C ALA A 100 3.17 10.03 -4.41
N ASN A 101 2.25 10.10 -3.46
CA ASN A 101 2.31 9.30 -2.24
C ASN A 101 1.36 8.13 -2.41
N LEU A 102 1.76 6.93 -1.99
CA LEU A 102 0.87 5.78 -1.90
C LEU A 102 0.42 5.60 -0.46
N ARG A 103 -0.90 5.50 -0.25
CA ARG A 103 -1.49 5.12 1.04
C ARG A 103 -2.24 3.80 0.90
N VAL A 104 -1.83 2.82 1.71
CA VAL A 104 -2.48 1.51 1.79
C VAL A 104 -3.02 1.30 3.20
N VAL A 105 -4.31 1.01 3.33
CA VAL A 105 -4.95 0.69 4.61
C VAL A 105 -5.47 -0.73 4.58
N MET A 106 -5.13 -1.49 5.61
CA MET A 106 -5.53 -2.87 5.75
C MET A 106 -6.20 -3.09 7.10
N THR A 107 -7.27 -3.87 7.11
CA THR A 107 -7.96 -4.28 8.34
C THR A 107 -7.83 -5.77 8.56
N LYS A 108 -7.57 -6.17 9.81
CA LYS A 108 -7.50 -7.58 10.18
C LYS A 108 -8.85 -8.24 9.92
N ARG A 109 -8.83 -9.38 9.23
CA ARG A 109 -10.02 -10.20 9.00
C ARG A 109 -10.47 -10.89 10.28
#